data_AF-A0A3P6PMS1-F1
#
_entry.id   AF-A0A3P6PMS1-F1
#
_cell.length_a   1.000
_cell.length_b   1.000
_cell.length_c   1.000
_cell.angle_alpha   90.00
_cell.angle_beta   90.00
_cell.angle_gamma   90.00
#
_symmetry.space_group_name_H-M   'P 1'
#
loop_
_entity.id
_entity.type
_entity.pdbx_description
1 polymer ?
#
loop_
_entity_poly.entity_id
_entity_poly.type
_entity_poly.pdbx_seq_one_letter_code
_entity_poly.pdbx_strand_id
1 'polypeptide(L)'
;MPLHDFPSLDALLERAERKFFDIFGEASTVQVLAPGRVNLIGEHTDYNQGFVLPMALPMFTIMVARASPGNKCSIHTMNEGIKEENTTVFSPPSAMEMPGAKVEKWPAYIRGVMSTFQRLERYHYFEGKAFFEKQSKFVR
;
A
#
# COMPACT_ATOMS: atom_id res chain seq x y z
N MET A 1 25.04 -21.32 5.72
CA MET A 1 24.71 -19.90 5.55
C MET A 1 23.59 -19.62 6.54
N PRO A 2 23.75 -18.73 7.53
CA PRO A 2 22.63 -18.46 8.41
C PRO A 2 21.55 -17.78 7.57
N LEU A 3 20.34 -18.34 7.59
CA LEU A 3 19.16 -17.60 7.14
C LEU A 3 19.19 -16.29 7.93
N HIS A 4 19.31 -15.15 7.25
CA HIS A 4 19.12 -13.87 7.93
C HIS A 4 17.74 -13.92 8.57
N ASP A 5 17.67 -13.80 9.90
CA ASP A 5 16.41 -13.76 10.61
C ASP A 5 15.65 -12.52 10.15
N PHE A 6 14.60 -12.73 9.36
CA PHE A 6 13.66 -11.68 9.05
C PHE A 6 13.01 -11.24 10.37
N PRO A 7 12.84 -9.92 10.60
CA PRO A 7 12.12 -9.47 11.78
C PRO A 7 10.71 -10.07 11.77
N SER A 8 10.25 -10.52 12.93
CA SER A 8 8.88 -11.04 13.07
C SER A 8 7.86 -9.96 12.73
N LEU A 9 6.67 -10.37 12.29
CA LEU A 9 5.58 -9.44 12.01
C LEU A 9 5.26 -8.57 13.25
N ASP A 10 5.24 -9.17 14.44
CA ASP A 10 4.97 -8.45 15.68
C ASP A 10 6.04 -7.40 15.96
N ALA A 11 7.32 -7.72 15.76
CA ALA A 11 8.41 -6.77 15.95
C ALA A 11 8.34 -5.61 14.93
N LEU A 12 7.94 -5.89 13.68
CA LEU A 12 7.73 -4.86 12.67
C LEU A 12 6.55 -3.95 13.03
N LEU A 13 5.42 -4.51 13.45
CA LEU A 13 4.23 -3.75 13.84
C LEU A 13 4.51 -2.88 15.07
N GLU A 14 5.12 -3.43 16.12
CA GLU A 14 5.47 -2.68 17.33
C GLU A 14 6.43 -1.52 17.01
N ARG A 15 7.40 -1.73 16.10
CA ARG A 15 8.29 -0.66 15.61
C ARG A 15 7.52 0.41 14.83
N ALA A 16 6.59 0.02 13.96
CA ALA A 16 5.77 0.94 13.17
C ALA A 16 4.79 1.74 14.03
N GLU A 17 4.13 1.13 15.00
CA GLU A 17 3.19 1.81 15.90
C GLU A 17 3.89 2.84 16.79
N ARG A 18 5.04 2.48 17.38
CA ARG A 18 5.88 3.42 18.13
C ARG A 18 6.26 4.61 17.27
N LYS A 19 6.79 4.35 16.07
CA LYS A 19 7.22 5.44 15.18
C LYS A 19 6.05 6.30 14.71
N PHE A 20 4.87 5.72 14.50
CA PHE A 20 3.66 6.45 14.17
C PHE A 20 3.28 7.42 15.29
N PHE A 21 3.25 6.95 16.54
CA PHE A 21 2.98 7.79 17.69
C PHE A 21 4.01 8.92 17.83
N ASP A 22 5.31 8.61 17.68
CA ASP A 22 6.40 9.59 17.78
C ASP A 22 6.27 10.73 16.75
N ILE A 23 5.77 10.44 15.55
CA ILE A 23 5.66 11.41 14.45
C ILE A 23 4.34 12.17 14.48
N PHE A 24 3.23 11.47 14.76
CA PHE A 24 1.88 12.02 14.59
C PHE A 24 1.18 12.36 15.92
N GLY A 25 1.74 11.95 17.06
CA GLY A 25 1.21 12.25 18.40
C GLY A 25 -0.06 11.50 18.79
N GLU A 26 -0.56 10.60 17.94
CA GLU A 26 -1.76 9.80 18.17
C GLU A 26 -1.51 8.33 17.84
N ALA A 27 -2.30 7.43 18.44
CA ALA A 27 -2.25 6.01 18.13
C ALA A 27 -2.86 5.71 16.75
N SER A 28 -2.28 4.74 16.04
CA SER A 28 -2.87 4.25 14.79
C SER A 28 -4.21 3.53 15.08
N THR A 29 -5.12 3.50 14.10
CA THR A 29 -6.41 2.80 14.20
C THR A 29 -6.53 1.63 13.22
N VAL A 30 -5.59 1.52 12.29
CA VAL A 30 -5.56 0.49 11.25
C VAL A 30 -4.13 0.00 11.09
N GLN A 31 -3.97 -1.32 11.00
CA GLN A 31 -2.74 -1.98 10.61
C GLN A 31 -3.03 -2.82 9.36
N VAL A 32 -2.18 -2.70 8.34
CA VAL A 32 -2.27 -3.51 7.12
C VAL A 32 -0.90 -4.03 6.72
N LEU A 33 -0.87 -5.18 6.05
CA LEU A 33 0.34 -5.82 5.56
C LEU A 33 0.14 -6.35 4.15
N ALA A 34 1.19 -6.29 3.34
CA ALA A 34 1.25 -6.88 2.02
C ALA A 34 2.59 -7.60 1.84
N PRO A 35 2.61 -8.91 1.49
CA PRO A 35 3.85 -9.61 1.23
C PRO A 35 4.44 -9.21 -0.12
N GLY A 36 5.77 -9.25 -0.20
CA GLY A 36 6.46 -9.37 -1.49
C GLY A 36 6.14 -10.71 -2.14
N ARG A 37 6.49 -10.87 -3.42
CA ARG A 37 6.31 -12.13 -4.15
C ARG A 37 7.57 -12.51 -4.92
N VAL A 38 7.66 -13.80 -5.25
CA VAL A 38 8.54 -14.32 -6.28
C VAL A 38 7.69 -15.08 -7.29
N ASN A 39 8.03 -15.03 -8.58
CA ASN A 39 7.44 -15.91 -9.57
C ASN A 39 8.30 -17.18 -9.65
N LEU A 40 7.66 -18.35 -9.50
CA LEU A 40 8.35 -19.63 -9.68
C LEU A 40 8.50 -19.96 -11.17
N ILE A 41 7.48 -19.62 -11.97
CA ILE A 41 7.44 -19.76 -13.43
C ILE A 41 6.38 -18.80 -14.01
N GLY A 42 6.50 -18.50 -15.31
CA GLY A 42 5.58 -17.62 -16.03
C GLY A 42 6.01 -16.15 -16.01
N GLU A 43 7.32 -15.88 -15.98
CA GLU A 43 7.78 -14.52 -16.24
C GLU A 43 7.40 -14.11 -17.67
N HIS A 44 6.97 -12.86 -17.85
CA HIS A 44 6.62 -12.28 -19.15
C HIS A 44 5.40 -12.88 -19.87
N THR A 45 4.62 -13.74 -19.19
CA THR A 45 3.39 -14.32 -19.77
C THR A 45 2.13 -13.60 -19.31
N ASP A 46 2.17 -12.91 -18.17
CA ASP A 46 1.02 -12.23 -17.55
C ASP A 46 0.42 -11.14 -18.45
N TYR A 47 1.25 -10.29 -19.05
CA TYR A 47 0.77 -9.27 -19.99
C TYR A 47 0.28 -9.83 -21.33
N ASN A 48 0.55 -11.10 -21.61
CA ASN A 48 0.07 -11.84 -22.79
C ASN A 48 -1.14 -12.73 -22.48
N GLN A 49 -1.81 -12.54 -21.33
CA GLN A 49 -2.93 -13.37 -20.88
C GLN A 49 -2.56 -14.87 -20.67
N GLY A 50 -1.28 -15.15 -20.40
CA GLY A 50 -0.79 -16.48 -20.07
C GLY A 50 -0.88 -16.83 -18.58
N PHE A 51 -0.48 -18.04 -18.22
CA PHE A 51 -0.47 -18.50 -16.82
C PHE A 51 0.81 -18.06 -16.10
N VAL A 52 0.69 -17.83 -14.79
CA VAL A 52 1.78 -17.52 -13.86
C VAL A 52 1.64 -18.35 -12.58
N LEU A 53 2.77 -18.66 -11.93
CA LEU A 53 2.79 -19.33 -10.63
C LEU A 53 3.61 -18.52 -9.61
N PRO A 54 3.02 -17.47 -9.01
CA PRO A 54 3.67 -16.69 -7.96
C PRO A 54 3.58 -17.37 -6.59
N MET A 55 4.51 -17.01 -5.71
CA MET A 55 4.51 -17.36 -4.30
C MET A 55 4.80 -16.11 -3.47
N ALA A 56 4.04 -15.91 -2.39
CA ALA A 56 4.30 -14.85 -1.42
C ALA A 56 5.59 -15.15 -0.63
N LEU A 57 6.36 -14.10 -0.34
CA LEU A 57 7.59 -14.16 0.45
C LEU A 57 7.30 -13.75 1.90
N PRO A 58 8.10 -14.19 2.89
CA PRO A 58 8.00 -13.74 4.29
C PRO A 58 8.53 -12.30 4.51
N MET A 59 8.75 -11.54 3.44
CA MET A 59 9.13 -10.13 3.48
C MET A 59 7.89 -9.28 3.22
N PHE A 60 7.58 -8.38 4.14
CA PHE A 60 6.34 -7.60 4.11
C PHE A 60 6.61 -6.11 3.97
N THR A 61 5.71 -5.42 3.27
CA THR A 61 5.45 -3.99 3.51
C THR A 61 4.31 -3.89 4.50
N ILE A 62 4.52 -3.17 5.59
CA ILE A 62 3.49 -2.89 6.59
C ILE A 62 3.15 -1.40 6.59
N MET A 63 1.90 -1.08 6.92
CA MET A 63 1.45 0.28 7.13
C MET A 63 0.53 0.33 8.35
N VAL A 64 0.81 1.28 9.23
CA VAL A 64 -0.10 1.67 10.30
C VAL A 64 -0.63 3.06 10.00
N ALA A 65 -1.92 3.26 10.19
CA ALA A 65 -2.60 4.47 9.75
C ALA A 65 -3.77 4.84 10.66
N ARG A 66 -4.18 6.10 10.55
CA ARG A 66 -5.37 6.65 11.18
C ARG A 66 -6.02 7.65 10.23
N ALA A 67 -7.35 7.72 10.27
CA ALA A 67 -8.08 8.76 9.56
C ALA A 67 -7.75 10.13 10.17
N SER A 68 -7.25 11.06 9.34
CA SER A 68 -6.94 12.42 9.76
C SER A 68 -8.12 13.35 9.45
N PRO A 69 -8.45 14.31 10.33
CA PRO A 69 -9.43 15.35 10.01
C PRO A 69 -8.90 16.26 8.89
N GLY A 70 -9.75 16.56 7.90
CA GLY A 70 -9.44 17.46 6.80
C GLY A 70 -9.00 16.75 5.52
N ASN A 71 -8.33 17.49 4.62
CA ASN A 71 -8.02 17.04 3.27
C ASN A 71 -6.51 16.88 3.02
N LYS A 72 -5.77 16.38 4.01
CA LYS A 72 -4.32 16.13 3.91
C LYS A 72 -4.01 14.70 4.35
N CYS A 73 -3.14 14.06 3.59
CA CYS A 73 -2.51 12.79 3.91
C CYS A 73 -1.04 13.07 4.25
N SER A 74 -0.60 12.64 5.43
CA SER A 74 0.81 12.71 5.86
C SER A 74 1.33 11.28 6.00
N ILE A 75 2.45 10.99 5.36
CA ILE A 75 3.00 9.63 5.28
C ILE A 75 4.47 9.67 5.62
N HIS A 76 4.90 8.75 6.48
CA HIS A 76 6.28 8.55 6.83
C HIS A 76 6.74 7.13 6.46
N THR A 77 7.90 7.01 5.83
CA THR A 77 8.57 5.72 5.60
C THR A 77 9.71 5.52 6.61
N MET A 78 9.83 4.30 7.12
CA MET A 78 10.94 3.87 7.98
C MET A 78 12.03 3.12 7.22
N ASN A 79 11.89 2.99 5.90
CA ASN A 79 12.84 2.24 5.08
C ASN A 79 14.13 3.05 4.88
N GLU A 80 15.20 2.62 5.55
CA GLU A 80 16.53 3.25 5.51
C GLU A 80 17.19 3.18 4.12
N GLY A 81 16.70 2.33 3.22
CA GLY A 81 17.13 2.26 1.82
C GLY A 81 16.58 3.40 0.94
N ILE A 82 15.56 4.12 1.40
CA ILE A 82 15.05 5.33 0.75
C ILE A 82 15.96 6.48 1.13
N LYS A 83 16.58 7.12 0.14
CA LYS A 83 17.55 8.21 0.34
C LYS A 83 16.92 9.59 0.31
N GLU A 84 15.66 9.66 -0.05
CA GLU A 84 14.88 10.88 -0.14
C GLU A 84 14.22 11.23 1.19
N GLU A 85 13.41 12.29 1.18
CA GLU A 85 12.64 12.68 2.36
C GLU A 85 11.73 11.53 2.81
N ASN A 86 11.82 11.22 4.11
CA ASN A 86 11.08 10.13 4.71
C ASN A 86 9.63 10.52 5.00
N THR A 87 9.33 11.81 5.13
CA THR A 87 7.99 12.33 5.37
C THR A 87 7.46 13.12 4.19
N THR A 88 6.26 12.80 3.72
CA THR A 88 5.58 13.59 2.69
C THR A 88 4.17 13.95 3.13
N VAL A 89 3.72 15.15 2.77
CA VAL A 89 2.37 15.63 3.03
C VAL A 89 1.75 16.06 1.72
N PHE A 90 0.55 15.59 1.44
CA PHE A 90 -0.18 15.97 0.25
C PHE A 90 -1.70 15.90 0.42
N SER A 91 -2.42 16.66 -0.40
CA SER A 91 -3.87 16.49 -0.53
C SER A 91 -4.18 15.21 -1.33
N PRO A 92 -5.17 14.40 -0.91
CA PRO A 92 -5.65 13.27 -1.71
C PRO A 92 -5.89 13.71 -3.17
N PRO A 93 -5.31 13.01 -4.17
CA PRO A 93 -5.48 13.38 -5.57
C PRO A 93 -6.95 13.22 -5.96
N SER A 94 -7.52 14.11 -6.77
CA SER A 94 -8.90 13.93 -7.27
C SER A 94 -9.01 12.78 -8.30
N ALA A 95 -10.22 12.25 -8.53
CA ALA A 95 -10.47 11.19 -9.51
C ALA A 95 -10.06 11.56 -10.96
N MET A 96 -10.01 12.86 -11.27
CA MET A 96 -9.60 13.39 -12.58
C MET A 96 -8.11 13.69 -12.68
N GLU A 97 -7.39 13.73 -11.55
CA GLU A 97 -5.94 13.86 -11.55
C GLU A 97 -5.30 12.54 -11.99
N MET A 98 -4.90 12.49 -13.26
CA MET A 98 -3.97 11.47 -13.71
C MET A 98 -2.65 11.64 -12.95
N PRO A 99 -2.04 10.55 -12.45
CA PRO A 99 -0.65 10.57 -12.01
C PRO A 99 0.26 10.96 -13.21
N GLY A 100 0.46 12.26 -13.41
CA GLY A 100 1.12 12.82 -14.58
C GLY A 100 2.64 12.83 -14.46
N ALA A 101 3.28 11.90 -15.16
CA ALA A 101 4.62 11.94 -15.79
C ALA A 101 5.89 12.25 -14.96
N LYS A 102 5.81 12.74 -13.71
CA LYS A 102 6.98 13.09 -12.87
C LYS A 102 6.81 12.70 -11.41
N VAL A 103 6.41 11.45 -11.16
CA VAL A 103 6.39 10.93 -9.78
C VAL A 103 7.38 9.78 -9.70
N GLU A 104 8.67 10.11 -9.58
CA GLU A 104 9.78 9.16 -9.68
C GLU A 104 10.14 8.47 -8.35
N LYS A 105 9.38 8.73 -7.28
CA LYS A 105 9.78 8.38 -5.91
C LYS A 105 8.69 7.60 -5.17
N TRP A 106 9.04 7.08 -4.00
CA TRP A 106 8.18 6.19 -3.22
C TRP A 106 6.73 6.70 -2.94
N PRO A 107 6.42 8.01 -2.79
CA PRO A 107 5.03 8.44 -2.58
C PRO A 107 4.12 8.22 -3.80
N ALA A 108 4.70 8.01 -4.99
CA ALA A 108 3.97 7.76 -6.22
C ALA A 108 3.06 6.54 -6.12
N TYR A 109 3.56 5.46 -5.51
CA TYR A 109 2.80 4.22 -5.34
C TYR A 109 1.49 4.47 -4.58
N ILE A 110 1.57 5.24 -3.49
CA ILE A 110 0.42 5.53 -2.63
C ILE A 110 -0.55 6.47 -3.36
N ARG A 111 -0.05 7.54 -3.97
CA ARG A 111 -0.88 8.48 -4.76
C ARG A 111 -1.59 7.79 -5.92
N GLY A 112 -0.91 6.88 -6.63
CA GLY A 112 -1.49 6.11 -7.72
C GLY A 112 -2.64 5.21 -7.26
N VAL A 113 -2.48 4.53 -6.12
CA VAL A 113 -3.56 3.75 -5.50
C VAL A 113 -4.72 4.65 -5.11
N MET A 114 -4.48 5.79 -4.46
CA MET A 114 -5.53 6.73 -4.06
C MET A 114 -6.31 7.28 -5.27
N SER A 115 -5.62 7.70 -6.32
CA SER A 115 -6.24 8.20 -7.56
C SER A 115 -7.10 7.10 -8.22
N THR A 116 -6.57 5.88 -8.31
CA THR A 116 -7.33 4.74 -8.85
C THR A 116 -8.55 4.42 -8.00
N PHE A 117 -8.41 4.44 -6.68
CA PHE A 117 -9.49 4.16 -5.75
C PHE A 117 -10.61 5.20 -5.86
N GLN A 118 -10.29 6.49 -6.03
CA GLN A 118 -11.30 7.53 -6.23
C GLN A 118 -12.04 7.44 -7.56
N ARG A 119 -11.39 6.93 -8.62
CA ARG A 119 -12.02 6.76 -9.93
C ARG A 119 -12.99 5.59 -9.99
N LEU A 120 -12.84 4.60 -9.11
CA LEU A 120 -13.77 3.48 -9.04
C LEU A 120 -15.08 3.98 -8.41
N GLU A 121 -16.10 4.24 -9.23
CA GLU A 121 -17.45 4.69 -8.83
C GLU A 121 -18.25 3.66 -7.97
N ARG A 122 -17.59 2.64 -7.41
CA ARG A 122 -18.24 1.45 -6.83
C ARG A 122 -17.80 1.11 -5.41
N TYR A 123 -17.55 2.12 -4.57
CA TYR A 123 -17.39 1.90 -3.15
C TYR A 123 -18.59 2.44 -2.38
N HIS A 124 -19.36 1.53 -1.77
CA HIS A 124 -20.32 1.89 -0.74
C HIS A 124 -19.64 1.72 0.63
N TYR A 125 -19.51 2.82 1.37
CA TYR A 125 -19.14 2.78 2.78
C TYR A 125 -20.39 2.37 3.58
N PHE A 126 -20.47 1.12 4.01
CA PHE A 126 -21.43 0.68 5.01
C PHE A 126 -20.67 0.26 6.27
N GLU A 127 -20.96 0.94 7.39
CA GLU A 127 -20.56 0.55 8.76
C GLU A 127 -19.11 0.07 8.94
N GLY A 128 -18.14 0.83 8.43
CA GLY A 128 -16.73 0.62 8.78
C GLY A 128 -16.05 -0.64 8.20
N LYS A 129 -16.64 -1.29 7.18
CA LYS A 129 -15.98 -2.36 6.43
C LYS A 129 -16.07 -2.11 4.92
N ALA A 130 -14.92 -2.14 4.25
CA ALA A 130 -14.86 -2.09 2.79
C ALA A 130 -15.11 -3.50 2.22
N PHE A 131 -16.12 -3.64 1.36
CA PHE A 131 -16.39 -4.86 0.60
C PHE A 131 -16.18 -4.62 -0.89
N PHE A 132 -15.70 -5.64 -1.61
CA PHE A 132 -15.51 -5.62 -3.06
C PHE A 132 -16.60 -6.49 -3.71
N GLU A 133 -17.54 -5.88 -4.44
CA GLU A 133 -18.53 -6.65 -5.20
C GLU A 133 -17.99 -6.95 -6.61
N LYS A 134 -17.70 -8.24 -6.87
CA LYS A 134 -17.25 -8.71 -8.17
C LYS A 134 -18.46 -8.84 -9.09
N GLN A 135 -18.62 -7.95 -10.08
CA GLN A 135 -19.61 -8.22 -11.13
C GLN A 135 -19.12 -9.32 -12.06
N SER A 136 -19.81 -10.46 -11.99
CA SER A 136 -19.79 -11.49 -13.03
C SER A 136 -20.52 -10.95 -14.26
N LYS A 137 -19.78 -10.39 -15.23
CA LYS A 137 -20.26 -10.22 -16.60
C LYS A 137 -19.10 -10.32 -17.59
N PHE A 138 -18.81 -11.56 -18.00
CA PHE A 138 -18.51 -11.90 -19.41
C PHE A 138 -18.91 -13.36 -19.62
N VAL A 139 -20.22 -13.57 -19.83
CA VAL A 139 -20.72 -14.65 -20.67
C VAL A 139 -21.42 -13.95 -21.83
N ARG A 140 -20.78 -13.98 -22.99
CA ARG A 140 -21.40 -14.16 -24.30
C ARG A 140 -20.32 -14.59 -25.27
#